data_AF-A0AAU1R1S0-F1
#
_entry.id   AF-A0AAU1R1S0-F1
#
_cell.length_a   1.000
_cell.length_b   1.000
_cell.length_c   1.000
_cell.angle_alpha   90.00
_cell.angle_beta   90.00
_cell.angle_gamma   90.00
#
_symmetry.space_group_name_H-M   'P 1'
#
loop_
_entity.id
_entity.type
_entity.pdbx_description
1 polymer ?
#
loop_
_entity_poly.entity_id
_entity_poly.type
_entity_poly.pdbx_seq_one_letter_code
_entity_poly.pdbx_strand_id
1 'polypeptide(L)' 'MTANEKAKAKTEQVTGAAKEVAGRTVGNERLTVEGRAERKKGDAREAKEKIKDVGKH' A
#
# COMPACT_ATOMS: atom_id res chain seq x y z
N MET A 1 9.89 9.62 12.07
CA MET A 1 9.03 8.42 11.94
C MET A 1 9.40 7.38 13.00
N THR A 2 8.43 6.62 13.52
CA THR A 2 8.71 5.41 14.32
C THR A 2 8.84 4.19 13.40
N ALA A 3 9.71 3.23 13.74
CA ALA A 3 9.94 2.03 12.92
C ALA A 3 8.63 1.24 12.62
N ASN A 4 7.64 1.37 13.52
CA ASN A 4 6.38 0.66 13.45
C ASN A 4 5.49 1.12 12.27
N GLU A 5 5.45 2.42 11.97
CA GLU A 5 4.63 2.94 10.85
C GLU A 5 5.19 2.55 9.49
N LYS A 6 6.52 2.60 9.32
CA LYS A 6 7.19 2.10 8.11
C LYS A 6 6.97 0.59 7.92
N ALA A 7 7.05 -0.19 9.00
CA ALA A 7 6.77 -1.61 8.95
C ALA A 7 5.32 -1.87 8.52
N LYS A 8 4.35 -1.17 9.13
CA LYS A 8 2.92 -1.30 8.81
C LYS A 8 2.63 -0.96 7.34
N ALA A 9 3.19 0.13 6.83
CA ALA A 9 3.03 0.53 5.43
C ALA A 9 3.58 -0.53 4.46
N LYS A 10 4.76 -1.10 4.76
CA LYS A 10 5.32 -2.22 3.98
C LYS A 10 4.43 -3.46 4.05
N THR A 11 3.90 -3.80 5.23
CA THR A 11 2.99 -4.95 5.39
C THR A 11 1.70 -4.76 4.60
N GLU A 12 1.11 -3.57 4.60
CA GLU A 12 -0.08 -3.23 3.79
C GLU A 12 0.24 -3.34 2.28
N GLN A 13 1.41 -2.87 1.82
CA GLN A 13 1.82 -3.02 0.42
C GLN A 13 2.00 -4.49 0.01
N VAL A 14 2.65 -5.30 0.85
CA VAL A 14 2.87 -6.73 0.59
C VAL A 14 1.54 -7.48 0.59
N THR A 15 0.65 -7.17 1.53
CA THR A 15 -0.71 -7.76 1.58
C THR A 15 -1.52 -7.40 0.34
N GLY A 16 -1.50 -6.13 -0.09
CA GLY A 16 -2.17 -5.70 -1.31
C GLY A 16 -1.62 -6.38 -2.56
N ALA A 17 -0.30 -6.54 -2.66
CA ALA A 17 0.34 -7.28 -3.74
C ALA A 17 -0.10 -8.75 -3.77
N ALA A 18 -0.13 -9.39 -2.61
CA ALA A 18 -0.57 -10.78 -2.48
C ALA A 18 -2.04 -10.94 -2.88
N LYS A 19 -2.94 -10.04 -2.46
CA LYS A 19 -4.35 -10.02 -2.88
C LYS A 19 -4.51 -9.81 -4.39
N GLU A 20 -3.69 -8.94 -4.98
CA GLU A 20 -3.70 -8.72 -6.43
C GLU A 20 -3.28 -9.97 -7.20
N VAL A 21 -2.18 -10.61 -6.79
CA VAL A 21 -1.69 -11.83 -7.43
C VAL A 21 -2.67 -12.97 -7.23
N ALA A 22 -3.11 -13.21 -5.98
CA ALA A 22 -4.08 -14.24 -5.65
C ALA A 22 -5.41 -14.04 -6.40
N GLY A 23 -5.86 -12.80 -6.53
CA GLY A 23 -7.08 -12.45 -7.25
C GLY A 23 -6.96 -12.78 -8.73
N ARG A 24 -5.81 -12.47 -9.35
CA ARG A 24 -5.56 -12.83 -10.75
C ARG A 24 -5.45 -14.34 -10.95
N THR A 25 -4.79 -15.06 -10.06
CA THR A 25 -4.63 -16.52 -10.19
C THR A 25 -5.94 -17.28 -10.01
N VAL A 26 -6.81 -16.84 -9.09
CA VAL A 26 -8.11 -17.49 -8.86
C VAL A 26 -9.26 -16.88 -9.66
N GLY A 27 -8.99 -15.91 -10.56
CA GLY A 27 -10.01 -15.24 -11.37
C GLY A 27 -10.98 -14.36 -10.57
N ASN A 28 -10.60 -13.92 -9.37
CA ASN A 28 -11.40 -13.05 -8.52
C ASN A 28 -11.02 -11.58 -8.71
N GLU A 29 -11.81 -10.89 -9.54
CA GLU A 29 -11.62 -9.47 -9.84
C GLU A 29 -11.74 -8.59 -8.59
N ARG A 30 -12.63 -8.92 -7.65
CA ARG A 30 -12.81 -8.16 -6.41
C ARG A 30 -11.54 -8.17 -5.57
N LEU A 31 -10.92 -9.33 -5.39
CA LEU A 31 -9.66 -9.48 -4.66
C LEU A 31 -8.52 -8.71 -5.35
N THR A 32 -8.53 -8.72 -6.69
CA THR A 32 -7.55 -7.98 -7.51
C THR A 32 -7.69 -6.47 -7.33
N VAL A 33 -8.93 -5.97 -7.35
CA VAL A 33 -9.25 -4.55 -7.16
C VAL A 33 -8.92 -4.09 -5.74
N GLU A 34 -9.22 -4.90 -4.72
CA GLU A 34 -8.85 -4.62 -3.33
C GLU A 34 -7.33 -4.52 -3.17
N GLY A 35 -6.56 -5.46 -3.73
CA GLY A 35 -5.10 -5.44 -3.69
C GLY A 35 -4.49 -4.19 -4.34
N ARG A 36 -5.03 -3.79 -5.51
CA ARG A 36 -4.64 -2.54 -6.19
C ARG A 36 -4.98 -1.30 -5.39
N ALA A 37 -6.15 -1.26 -4.78
CA ALA A 37 -6.59 -0.13 -3.97
C ALA A 37 -5.70 0.04 -2.72
N GLU A 38 -5.35 -1.06 -2.05
CA GLU A 38 -4.43 -1.06 -0.90
C GLU A 38 -3.04 -0.55 -1.29
N ARG A 39 -2.46 -1.04 -2.39
CA ARG A 39 -1.18 -0.52 -2.91
C ARG A 39 -1.23 0.99 -3.17
N LYS A 40 -2.22 1.45 -3.94
CA LYS A 40 -2.36 2.88 -4.27
C LYS A 40 -2.52 3.75 -3.03
N LYS A 41 -3.26 3.26 -2.03
CA LYS A 41 -3.45 3.97 -0.75
C LYS A 41 -2.14 4.05 0.04
N GLY A 42 -1.34 3.00 0.04
CA GLY A 42 0.00 2.97 0.62
C GLY A 42 0.95 3.98 -0.05
N ASP A 43 1.01 3.98 -1.38
CA ASP A 43 1.82 4.92 -2.16
C ASP A 43 1.38 6.37 -1.94
N ALA A 44 0.06 6.63 -1.91
CA ALA A 44 -0.48 7.95 -1.64
C ALA A 44 -0.14 8.45 -0.22
N ARG A 45 -0.15 7.56 0.78
CA ARG A 45 0.30 7.89 2.14
C ARG A 45 1.78 8.24 2.16
N GLU A 46 2.63 7.41 1.55
CA GLU A 46 4.06 7.65 1.51
C GLU A 46 4.41 8.96 0.78
N ALA A 47 3.74 9.24 -0.35
CA ALA A 47 3.91 10.48 -1.08
C ALA A 47 3.44 11.70 -0.28
N LYS A 48 2.27 11.63 0.36
CA LYS A 48 1.74 12.70 1.21
C LYS A 48 2.65 12.97 2.41
N GLU A 49 3.21 11.93 3.01
CA GLU A 49 4.16 12.03 4.11
C GLU A 49 5.50 12.63 3.66
N LYS A 50 6.04 12.21 2.51
CA LYS A 50 7.25 12.83 1.93
C LYS A 50 7.05 14.31 1.66
N ILE A 51 5.91 14.72 1.10
CA ILE A 51 5.58 16.14 0.87
C ILE A 51 5.52 16.91 2.19
N LYS A 52 4.95 16.29 3.25
CA LYS A 52 4.85 16.90 4.58
C LYS A 52 6.21 17.06 5.26
N ASP A 53 7.11 16.07 5.13
CA ASP A 53 8.48 16.16 5.64
C ASP A 53 9.29 17.23 4.89
N VAL A 54 9.14 17.32 3.56
CA VAL A 54 9.85 18.31 2.73
C VAL A 54 9.36 19.75 3.01
N GLY A 55 8.07 19.95 3.27
CA GLY A 55 7.52 21.27 3.62
C GLY A 55 7.72 21.70 5.07
N LYS A 56 8.31 20.85 5.92
CA LYS A 56 8.59 21.17 7.33
C LYS A 56 10.04 21.62 7.58
N HIS A 57 10.78 21.91 6.51
CA HIS A 57 12.07 22.59 6.54
C HIS A 57 11.93 24.09 6.27
#